data_AF-A0A8D9B6H0-F1
#
_entry.id   AF-A0A8D9B6H0-F1
#
_cell.length_a   1.000
_cell.length_b   1.000
_cell.length_c   1.000
_cell.angle_alpha   90.00
_cell.angle_beta   90.00
_cell.angle_gamma   90.00
#
_symmetry.space_group_name_H-M   'P 1'
#
loop_
_entity.id
_entity.type
_entity.pdbx_description
1 polymer ?
#
loop_
_entity_poly.entity_id
_entity_poly.type
_entity_poly.pdbx_seq_one_letter_code
_entity_poly.pdbx_strand_id
1 'polypeptide(L)'
;YLVPIISDEARTFGMEDLFQQIGIYNSNGQKYIPQDINQFSYYKEDKAGQILQEGINESGAISSWLAAATSYSVNNLQMIPFYIFYSIFGFQRIGDLLWAAGDQQAKGFLIGATSGRTTLNGEGLQHEDGHSHIYSLTIPNCISYDPTYAYELSIIIQNGIKRMYGKNKENIYYYITVTNEN
;
A
#
# COMPACT_ATOMS: atom_id res chain seq x y z
N TYR A 1 -11.47 -9.49 -2.98
CA TYR A 1 -10.41 -9.38 -4.01
C TYR A 1 -9.45 -8.24 -3.72
N LEU A 2 -9.92 -7.09 -3.23
CA LEU A 2 -9.03 -6.04 -2.73
C LEU A 2 -8.23 -6.58 -1.53
N VAL A 3 -6.95 -6.21 -1.43
CA VAL A 3 -6.08 -6.57 -0.31
C VAL A 3 -5.42 -5.30 0.21
N PRO A 4 -6.03 -4.60 1.17
CA PRO A 4 -5.39 -3.47 1.83
C PRO A 4 -4.28 -3.99 2.75
N ILE A 5 -3.09 -3.39 2.65
CA ILE A 5 -1.90 -3.78 3.39
C ILE A 5 -1.32 -2.54 4.03
N ILE A 6 -0.93 -2.64 5.29
CA ILE A 6 -0.33 -1.58 6.10
C ILE A 6 0.86 -2.13 6.89
N SER A 7 1.84 -1.25 7.12
CA SER A 7 2.97 -1.49 8.02
C SER A 7 2.85 -0.58 9.24
N ASP A 8 2.13 -1.05 10.26
CA ASP A 8 1.85 -0.39 11.55
C ASP A 8 0.90 0.83 11.46
N GLU A 9 1.28 1.84 10.69
CA GLU A 9 0.83 3.24 10.82
C GLU A 9 -0.51 3.56 10.15
N ALA A 10 -1.56 2.82 10.49
CA ALA A 10 -2.87 2.97 9.87
C ALA A 10 -3.57 4.30 10.16
N ARG A 11 -3.44 4.82 11.39
CA ARG A 11 -4.09 6.06 11.82
C ARG A 11 -3.49 7.28 11.15
N THR A 12 -2.17 7.27 10.97
CA THR A 12 -1.45 8.30 10.22
C THR A 12 -2.02 8.45 8.81
N PHE A 13 -2.55 7.37 8.22
CA PHE A 13 -3.13 7.37 6.88
C PHE A 13 -4.66 7.46 6.84
N GLY A 14 -5.34 7.63 7.98
CA GLY A 14 -6.81 7.68 8.04
C GLY A 14 -7.49 6.36 7.69
N MET A 15 -6.80 5.22 7.91
CA MET A 15 -7.30 3.88 7.56
C MET A 15 -8.15 3.26 8.68
N GLU A 16 -8.29 3.92 9.83
CA GLU A 16 -8.98 3.39 11.01
C GLU A 16 -10.45 3.06 10.76
N ASP A 17 -11.13 3.83 9.90
CA ASP A 17 -12.53 3.59 9.56
C ASP A 17 -12.73 2.27 8.79
N LEU A 18 -11.69 1.81 8.09
CA LEU A 18 -11.72 0.51 7.39
C LEU A 18 -11.64 -0.67 8.37
N PHE A 19 -11.06 -0.50 9.56
CA PHE A 19 -10.95 -1.59 10.54
C PHE A 19 -12.32 -2.10 10.98
N GLN A 20 -13.29 -1.22 11.13
CA GLN A 20 -14.64 -1.63 11.48
C GLN A 20 -15.39 -2.26 10.31
N GLN A 21 -15.15 -1.76 9.09
CA GLN A 21 -15.88 -2.20 7.91
C GLN A 21 -15.42 -3.58 7.43
N ILE A 22 -14.11 -3.81 7.38
CA ILE A 22 -13.53 -5.00 6.75
C ILE A 22 -12.57 -5.80 7.64
N GLY A 23 -12.24 -5.30 8.83
CA GLY A 23 -11.45 -6.02 9.83
C GLY A 23 -9.97 -6.22 9.47
N ILE A 24 -9.16 -6.47 10.50
CA ILE A 24 -7.76 -6.90 10.37
C ILE A 24 -7.72 -8.43 10.35
N TYR A 25 -7.01 -8.99 9.38
CA TYR A 25 -6.80 -10.43 9.31
C TYR A 25 -5.91 -10.90 10.47
N ASN A 26 -6.44 -11.81 11.28
CA ASN A 26 -5.65 -12.58 12.22
C ASN A 26 -6.10 -14.04 12.18
N SER A 27 -5.21 -14.95 11.77
CA SER A 27 -5.50 -16.39 11.70
C SER A 27 -5.92 -17.01 13.03
N ASN A 28 -5.55 -16.37 14.14
CA ASN A 28 -5.91 -16.76 15.50
C ASN A 28 -7.17 -16.07 16.02
N GLY A 29 -7.70 -15.08 15.30
CA GLY A 29 -8.72 -14.14 15.78
C GLY A 29 -8.22 -13.23 16.90
N GLN A 30 -9.08 -12.31 17.36
CA GLN A 30 -8.79 -11.40 18.47
C GLN A 30 -8.54 -12.18 19.78
N LYS A 31 -7.31 -12.08 20.31
CA LYS A 31 -6.91 -12.75 21.57
C LYS A 31 -6.75 -11.80 22.77
N TYR A 32 -6.92 -10.50 22.57
CA TYR A 32 -6.75 -9.46 23.58
C TYR A 32 -7.83 -8.39 23.46
N ILE A 33 -8.06 -7.63 24.53
CA ILE A 33 -8.95 -6.47 24.49
C ILE A 33 -8.21 -5.32 23.79
N PRO A 34 -8.74 -4.77 22.69
CA PRO A 34 -8.12 -3.62 22.02
C PRO A 34 -7.91 -2.46 23.00
N GLN A 35 -6.73 -1.84 22.96
CA GLN A 35 -6.41 -0.72 23.85
C GLN A 35 -7.35 0.48 23.63
N ASP A 36 -7.84 0.61 22.41
CA ASP A 36 -8.73 1.67 21.95
C ASP A 36 -10.20 1.25 21.92
N ILE A 37 -10.60 0.19 22.65
CA ILE A 37 -12.00 -0.29 22.67
C ILE A 37 -13.05 0.77 23.02
N ASN A 38 -12.63 1.84 23.71
CA ASN A 38 -13.49 2.98 24.06
C ASN A 38 -13.55 4.07 22.98
N GLN A 39 -12.82 3.91 21.88
CA GLN A 39 -12.84 4.81 20.72
C GLN A 39 -13.83 4.30 19.68
N PHE A 40 -14.39 5.21 18.89
CA PHE A 40 -15.40 4.84 17.89
C PHE A 40 -14.83 3.87 16.85
N SER A 41 -13.60 4.08 16.36
CA SER A 41 -12.92 3.25 15.35
C SER A 41 -11.86 2.33 15.96
N TYR A 42 -12.25 1.45 16.90
CA TYR A 42 -11.33 0.52 17.56
C TYR A 42 -10.89 -0.63 16.64
N TYR A 43 -9.70 -1.18 16.88
CA TYR A 43 -9.16 -2.30 16.10
C TYR A 43 -9.97 -3.59 16.32
N LYS A 44 -10.33 -4.27 15.22
CA LYS A 44 -11.02 -5.56 15.24
C LYS A 44 -10.25 -6.60 14.42
N GLU A 45 -9.70 -7.59 15.09
CA GLU A 45 -9.05 -8.73 14.45
C GLU A 45 -10.00 -9.92 14.27
N ASP A 46 -10.03 -10.49 13.07
CA ASP A 46 -10.86 -11.64 12.73
C ASP A 46 -10.12 -12.54 11.73
N LYS A 47 -10.40 -13.85 11.77
CA LYS A 47 -9.95 -14.80 10.75
C LYS A 47 -10.49 -14.44 9.36
N ALA A 48 -11.62 -13.75 9.31
CA ALA A 48 -12.23 -13.24 8.07
C ALA A 48 -11.86 -11.78 7.77
N GLY A 49 -10.98 -11.15 8.56
CA GLY A 49 -10.51 -9.79 8.31
C GLY A 49 -9.81 -9.69 6.95
N GLN A 50 -9.92 -8.53 6.30
CA GLN A 50 -9.42 -8.31 4.94
C GLN A 50 -8.11 -7.52 4.91
N ILE A 51 -7.85 -6.68 5.91
CA ILE A 51 -6.65 -5.85 6.00
C ILE A 51 -5.48 -6.72 6.50
N LEU A 52 -4.35 -6.69 5.80
CA LEU A 52 -3.11 -7.27 6.30
C LEU A 52 -2.33 -6.19 7.07
N GLN A 53 -2.20 -6.38 8.37
CA GLN A 53 -1.38 -5.55 9.25
C GLN A 53 -0.09 -6.28 9.59
N GLU A 54 1.02 -5.80 9.03
CA GLU A 54 2.31 -6.50 9.09
C GLU A 54 3.24 -5.92 10.17
N GLY A 55 2.75 -4.91 10.92
CA GLY A 55 3.52 -4.17 11.92
C GLY A 55 4.67 -3.38 11.29
N ILE A 56 5.71 -3.08 12.09
CA ILE A 56 6.90 -2.34 11.63
C ILE A 56 7.80 -3.26 10.80
N ASN A 57 7.34 -3.62 9.60
CA ASN A 57 7.99 -4.58 8.73
C ASN A 57 7.66 -4.33 7.25
N GLU A 58 8.27 -3.32 6.65
CA GLU A 58 8.02 -2.99 5.24
C GLU A 58 8.41 -4.12 4.29
N SER A 59 9.44 -4.91 4.66
CA SER A 59 9.87 -6.10 3.89
C SER A 59 8.82 -7.22 3.94
N GLY A 60 8.16 -7.40 5.08
CA GLY A 60 7.02 -8.31 5.22
C GLY A 60 5.82 -7.83 4.41
N ALA A 61 5.46 -6.55 4.54
CA ALA A 61 4.33 -5.97 3.84
C ALA A 61 4.48 -6.00 2.32
N ILE A 62 5.66 -5.70 1.77
CA ILE A 62 5.88 -5.85 0.33
C ILE A 62 5.85 -7.31 -0.11
N SER A 63 6.25 -8.26 0.74
CA SER A 63 6.16 -9.69 0.42
C SER A 63 4.70 -10.15 0.35
N SER A 64 3.86 -9.70 1.29
CA SER A 64 2.40 -9.91 1.27
C SER A 64 1.75 -9.24 0.05
N TRP A 65 2.16 -8.02 -0.27
CA TRP A 65 1.72 -7.30 -1.47
C TRP A 65 2.09 -8.07 -2.74
N LEU A 66 3.33 -8.57 -2.84
CA LEU A 66 3.84 -9.27 -4.01
C LEU A 66 3.12 -10.61 -4.21
N ALA A 67 2.86 -11.36 -3.14
CA ALA A 67 2.07 -12.58 -3.19
C ALA A 67 0.65 -12.31 -3.71
N ALA A 68 -0.02 -11.27 -3.21
CA ALA A 68 -1.34 -10.87 -3.72
C ALA A 68 -1.27 -10.38 -5.18
N ALA A 69 -0.26 -9.58 -5.52
CA ALA A 69 -0.06 -8.95 -6.82
C ALA A 69 0.21 -9.95 -7.95
N THR A 70 0.65 -11.16 -7.61
CA THR A 70 0.98 -12.24 -8.55
C THR A 70 0.01 -13.42 -8.48
N SER A 71 -0.95 -13.40 -7.54
CA SER A 71 -1.95 -14.46 -7.36
C SER A 71 -2.80 -14.72 -8.62
N TYR A 72 -2.96 -13.71 -9.49
CA TYR A 72 -3.63 -13.88 -10.79
C TYR A 72 -2.96 -14.96 -11.66
N SER A 73 -1.66 -15.16 -11.50
CA SER A 73 -0.87 -16.16 -12.23
C SER A 73 -0.69 -17.43 -11.40
N VAL A 74 -0.22 -17.29 -10.15
CA VAL A 74 0.14 -18.43 -9.29
C VAL A 74 -1.08 -19.28 -8.92
N ASN A 75 -2.20 -18.64 -8.62
CA ASN A 75 -3.41 -19.32 -8.12
C ASN A 75 -4.58 -19.25 -9.11
N ASN A 76 -4.39 -18.65 -10.28
CA ASN A 76 -5.47 -18.27 -11.19
C ASN A 76 -6.61 -17.49 -10.47
N LEU A 77 -6.24 -16.72 -9.44
CA LEU A 77 -7.16 -15.96 -8.60
C LEU A 77 -6.66 -14.53 -8.49
N GLN A 78 -7.36 -13.62 -9.16
CA GLN A 78 -6.97 -12.23 -9.20
C GLN A 78 -7.24 -11.55 -7.84
N MET A 79 -6.18 -11.00 -7.25
CA MET A 79 -6.25 -10.11 -6.09
C MET A 79 -5.71 -8.74 -6.51
N ILE A 80 -6.17 -7.69 -5.83
CA ILE A 80 -5.79 -6.30 -6.14
C ILE A 80 -5.23 -5.68 -4.86
N PRO A 81 -3.91 -5.77 -4.63
CA PRO A 81 -3.33 -5.24 -3.41
C PRO A 81 -3.09 -3.74 -3.48
N PHE A 82 -3.35 -3.09 -2.35
CA PHE A 82 -3.03 -1.69 -2.06
C PHE A 82 -2.17 -1.67 -0.80
N TYR A 83 -0.87 -1.42 -0.96
CA TYR A 83 0.04 -1.28 0.17
C TYR A 83 0.35 0.20 0.39
N ILE A 84 -0.04 0.73 1.54
CA ILE A 84 0.19 2.12 1.95
C ILE A 84 1.22 2.18 3.08
N PHE A 85 2.18 3.08 2.95
CA PHE A 85 3.34 3.21 3.85
C PHE A 85 3.95 4.61 3.72
N TYR A 86 4.77 5.03 4.69
CA TYR A 86 5.57 6.26 4.57
C TYR A 86 6.47 6.17 3.34
N SER A 87 6.32 7.06 2.36
CA SER A 87 6.95 6.92 1.04
C SER A 87 8.47 6.69 1.09
N ILE A 88 9.15 7.29 2.08
CA ILE A 88 10.58 7.15 2.35
C ILE A 88 11.04 5.71 2.63
N PHE A 89 10.15 4.85 3.16
CA PHE A 89 10.42 3.43 3.45
C PHE A 89 9.92 2.50 2.34
N GLY A 90 9.58 3.05 1.17
CA GLY A 90 9.37 2.28 -0.06
C GLY A 90 10.68 1.95 -0.75
N PHE A 91 10.88 2.51 -1.93
CA PHE A 91 12.00 2.18 -2.82
C PHE A 91 13.39 2.31 -2.17
N GLN A 92 13.58 3.25 -1.23
CA GLN A 92 14.85 3.38 -0.52
C GLN A 92 15.13 2.18 0.41
N ARG A 93 14.10 1.60 1.02
CA ARG A 93 14.24 0.54 2.03
C ARG A 93 14.07 -0.87 1.46
N ILE A 94 13.14 -1.04 0.53
CA ILE A 94 12.72 -2.33 -0.05
C ILE A 94 12.90 -2.38 -1.59
N GLY A 95 13.81 -1.57 -2.14
CA GLY A 95 14.01 -1.42 -3.58
C GLY A 95 14.31 -2.72 -4.33
N ASP A 96 15.10 -3.62 -3.75
CA ASP A 96 15.43 -4.91 -4.40
C ASP A 96 14.19 -5.84 -4.50
N LEU A 97 13.30 -5.79 -3.50
CA LEU A 97 12.01 -6.51 -3.55
C LEU A 97 11.06 -5.88 -4.57
N LEU A 98 11.12 -4.57 -4.78
CA LEU A 98 10.35 -3.87 -5.80
C LEU A 98 10.88 -4.14 -7.22
N TRP A 99 12.19 -4.35 -7.35
CA TRP A 99 12.80 -4.85 -8.58
C TRP A 99 12.34 -6.28 -8.87
N ALA A 100 12.41 -7.17 -7.88
CA ALA A 100 11.90 -8.54 -7.98
C ALA A 100 10.39 -8.59 -8.29
N ALA A 101 9.60 -7.65 -7.76
CA ALA A 101 8.20 -7.51 -8.12
C ALA A 101 8.00 -7.19 -9.61
N GLY A 102 8.88 -6.36 -10.18
CA GLY A 102 8.90 -6.09 -11.61
C GLY A 102 9.17 -7.36 -12.42
N ASP A 103 10.17 -8.15 -12.02
CA ASP A 103 10.50 -9.43 -12.66
C ASP A 103 9.35 -10.45 -12.56
N GLN A 104 8.71 -10.55 -11.40
CA GLN A 104 7.56 -11.42 -11.16
C GLN A 104 6.25 -10.94 -11.82
N GLN A 105 6.28 -9.85 -12.58
CA GLN A 105 5.12 -9.29 -13.27
C GLN A 105 3.97 -8.94 -12.31
N ALA A 106 4.33 -8.35 -11.17
CA ALA A 106 3.39 -7.91 -10.15
C ALA A 106 2.39 -6.92 -10.73
N LYS A 107 1.13 -7.03 -10.28
CA LYS A 107 0.05 -6.09 -10.56
C LYS A 107 -0.52 -5.61 -9.24
N GLY A 108 -0.53 -4.32 -9.00
CA GLY A 108 -0.96 -3.77 -7.71
C GLY A 108 -0.64 -2.30 -7.58
N PHE A 109 -0.99 -1.75 -6.41
CA PHE A 109 -0.78 -0.35 -6.08
C PHE A 109 0.10 -0.25 -4.84
N LEU A 110 1.16 0.56 -4.96
CA LEU A 110 2.00 1.04 -3.87
C LEU A 110 1.63 2.51 -3.63
N ILE A 111 1.23 2.83 -2.42
CA ILE A 111 0.80 4.16 -2.03
C ILE A 111 1.85 4.73 -1.08
N GLY A 112 2.72 5.59 -1.60
CA GLY A 112 3.70 6.32 -0.81
C GLY A 112 3.03 7.48 -0.11
N ALA A 113 2.55 7.24 1.11
CA ALA A 113 1.88 8.25 1.91
C ALA A 113 2.88 9.18 2.60
N THR A 114 2.36 10.30 3.11
CA THR A 114 3.14 11.35 3.78
C THR A 114 4.35 11.81 2.95
N SER A 115 4.18 11.80 1.62
CA SER A 115 5.26 12.12 0.68
C SER A 115 5.48 13.62 0.54
N GLY A 116 6.66 14.01 0.06
CA GLY A 116 7.01 15.40 -0.19
C GLY A 116 7.95 15.92 0.89
N ARG A 117 9.13 16.39 0.46
CA ARG A 117 10.22 16.78 1.36
C ARG A 117 9.78 17.83 2.38
N THR A 118 8.90 18.74 1.96
CA THR A 118 8.41 19.85 2.79
C THR A 118 7.05 19.58 3.40
N THR A 119 6.33 18.56 2.92
CA THR A 119 4.93 18.28 3.30
C THR A 119 4.87 17.51 4.61
N LEU A 120 5.77 16.54 4.82
CA LEU A 120 5.93 15.86 6.11
C LEU A 120 6.86 16.64 7.05
N ASN A 121 6.55 17.92 7.25
CA ASN A 121 7.35 18.78 8.11
C ASN A 121 7.33 18.29 9.57
N GLY A 122 8.50 18.23 10.21
CA GLY A 122 8.64 17.90 11.64
C GLY A 122 9.17 16.49 11.92
N GLU A 123 9.01 15.55 10.99
CA GLU A 123 9.60 14.20 11.10
C GLU A 123 11.09 14.18 10.73
N GLY A 124 11.55 15.16 9.94
CA GLY A 124 12.96 15.44 9.69
C GLY A 124 13.66 14.48 8.72
N LEU A 125 15.00 14.45 8.82
CA LEU A 125 15.91 13.92 7.79
C LEU A 125 15.56 12.52 7.28
N GLN A 126 15.16 11.61 8.17
CA GLN A 126 14.93 10.20 7.82
C GLN A 126 13.51 9.93 7.28
N HIS A 127 12.63 10.93 7.29
CA HIS A 127 11.22 10.78 6.92
C HIS A 127 10.80 11.64 5.74
N GLU A 128 11.32 12.86 5.66
CA GLU A 128 10.98 13.82 4.61
C GLU A 128 11.43 13.28 3.24
N ASP A 129 10.52 12.72 2.44
CA ASP A 129 10.84 12.13 1.15
C ASP A 129 10.77 13.15 0.02
N GLY A 130 11.89 13.36 -0.67
CA GLY A 130 11.96 14.15 -1.90
C GLY A 130 12.65 13.43 -3.05
N HIS A 131 12.67 12.09 -3.04
CA HIS A 131 13.46 11.32 -3.99
C HIS A 131 12.93 9.90 -4.30
N SER A 132 11.83 9.44 -3.69
CA SER A 132 11.26 8.12 -4.03
C SER A 132 10.91 7.96 -5.51
N HIS A 133 10.44 9.02 -6.18
CA HIS A 133 10.21 9.02 -7.64
C HIS A 133 11.49 8.83 -8.46
N ILE A 134 12.65 9.27 -7.95
CA ILE A 134 13.96 9.04 -8.60
C ILE A 134 14.37 7.58 -8.50
N TYR A 135 13.97 6.88 -7.44
CA TYR A 135 14.18 5.43 -7.37
C TYR A 135 13.15 4.68 -8.22
N SER A 136 11.87 5.05 -8.16
CA SER A 136 10.81 4.32 -8.86
C SER A 136 10.95 4.38 -10.38
N LEU A 137 11.46 5.50 -10.93
CA LEU A 137 11.70 5.63 -12.38
C LEU A 137 12.75 4.66 -12.93
N THR A 138 13.53 4.01 -12.06
CA THR A 138 14.54 3.02 -12.48
C THR A 138 13.92 1.66 -12.82
N ILE A 139 12.68 1.41 -12.38
CA ILE A 139 11.99 0.13 -12.60
C ILE A 139 11.07 0.23 -13.83
N PRO A 140 11.35 -0.49 -14.93
CA PRO A 140 10.69 -0.25 -16.23
C PRO A 140 9.16 -0.40 -16.23
N ASN A 141 8.63 -1.31 -15.42
CA ASN A 141 7.20 -1.61 -15.33
C ASN A 141 6.52 -1.03 -14.06
N CYS A 142 7.19 -0.11 -13.37
CA CYS A 142 6.60 0.71 -12.31
C CYS A 142 6.07 2.03 -12.89
N ILE A 143 4.75 2.21 -12.89
CA ILE A 143 4.11 3.44 -13.36
C ILE A 143 3.93 4.39 -12.18
N SER A 144 4.66 5.49 -12.17
CA SER A 144 4.72 6.43 -11.04
C SER A 144 3.91 7.69 -11.28
N TYR A 145 3.13 8.13 -10.30
CA TYR A 145 2.36 9.38 -10.32
C TYR A 145 2.49 10.16 -9.00
N ASP A 146 2.46 11.48 -9.11
CA ASP A 146 2.42 12.43 -7.98
C ASP A 146 1.20 13.36 -8.16
N PRO A 147 -0.02 12.88 -7.89
CA PRO A 147 -1.24 13.67 -8.06
C PRO A 147 -1.31 14.79 -7.03
N THR A 148 -1.82 15.95 -7.44
CA THR A 148 -2.10 17.08 -6.54
C THR A 148 -3.54 17.04 -6.04
N TYR A 149 -4.48 16.63 -6.90
CA TYR A 149 -5.91 16.70 -6.59
C TYR A 149 -6.56 15.32 -6.46
N ALA A 150 -7.59 15.22 -5.62
CA ALA A 150 -8.34 13.99 -5.38
C ALA A 150 -8.97 13.38 -6.66
N TYR A 151 -9.37 14.22 -7.63
CA TYR A 151 -9.91 13.73 -8.90
C TYR A 151 -8.82 13.08 -9.77
N GLU A 152 -7.58 13.55 -9.69
CA GLU A 152 -6.45 12.94 -10.40
C GLU A 152 -6.17 11.56 -9.83
N LEU A 153 -6.09 11.45 -8.49
CA LEU A 153 -5.92 10.17 -7.81
C LEU A 153 -7.00 9.16 -8.24
N SER A 154 -8.26 9.61 -8.28
CA SER A 154 -9.39 8.78 -8.71
C SER A 154 -9.23 8.29 -10.15
N ILE A 155 -8.83 9.16 -11.08
CA ILE A 155 -8.61 8.82 -12.49
C ILE A 155 -7.42 7.85 -12.64
N ILE A 156 -6.32 8.09 -11.92
CA ILE A 156 -5.11 7.25 -11.95
C ILE A 156 -5.43 5.84 -11.46
N ILE A 157 -6.13 5.69 -10.32
CA ILE A 157 -6.51 4.37 -9.79
C ILE A 157 -7.44 3.65 -10.76
N GLN A 158 -8.47 4.31 -11.29
CA GLN A 158 -9.38 3.71 -12.28
C GLN A 158 -8.62 3.26 -13.54
N ASN A 159 -7.69 4.07 -14.03
CA ASN A 159 -6.85 3.74 -15.18
C ASN A 159 -5.95 2.52 -14.89
N GLY A 160 -5.30 2.49 -13.73
CA GLY A 160 -4.44 1.37 -13.31
C GLY A 160 -5.22 0.06 -13.19
N ILE A 161 -6.42 0.09 -12.59
CA ILE A 161 -7.29 -1.09 -12.52
C ILE A 161 -7.62 -1.58 -13.94
N LYS A 162 -8.02 -0.67 -14.84
CA LYS A 162 -8.35 -1.03 -16.23
C LYS A 162 -7.16 -1.62 -16.98
N ARG A 163 -5.95 -1.08 -16.81
CA ARG A 163 -4.74 -1.55 -17.50
C ARG A 163 -4.28 -2.91 -17.00
N MET A 164 -4.13 -3.06 -15.69
CA MET A 164 -3.61 -4.30 -15.07
C MET A 164 -4.61 -5.46 -15.11
N TYR A 165 -5.90 -5.15 -14.92
CA TYR A 165 -6.93 -6.15 -14.63
C TYR A 165 -8.09 -6.17 -15.63
N GLY A 166 -8.17 -5.18 -16.51
CA GLY A 166 -9.13 -5.17 -17.60
C GLY A 166 -8.71 -6.10 -18.75
N LYS A 167 -9.21 -5.81 -19.96
CA LYS A 167 -8.99 -6.66 -21.13
C LYS A 167 -7.51 -6.76 -21.56
N ASN A 168 -6.74 -5.68 -21.39
CA ASN A 168 -5.35 -5.60 -21.84
C ASN A 168 -4.39 -6.40 -20.93
N LYS A 169 -4.75 -6.58 -19.66
CA LYS A 169 -3.98 -7.32 -18.65
C LYS A 169 -2.48 -6.96 -18.62
N GLU A 170 -2.17 -5.67 -18.68
CA GLU A 170 -0.80 -5.17 -18.75
C GLU A 170 0.01 -5.57 -17.49
N ASN A 171 1.25 -6.02 -17.69
CA ASN A 171 2.15 -6.47 -16.62
C ASN A 171 2.96 -5.30 -16.09
N ILE A 172 2.28 -4.46 -15.31
CA ILE A 172 2.80 -3.26 -14.67
C ILE A 172 2.24 -3.19 -13.26
N TYR A 173 2.90 -2.42 -12.39
CA TYR A 173 2.34 -2.00 -11.11
C TYR A 173 2.44 -0.48 -10.97
N TYR A 174 1.63 0.07 -10.07
CA TYR A 174 1.52 1.52 -9.86
C TYR A 174 2.21 1.93 -8.58
N TYR A 175 2.95 3.03 -8.64
CA TYR A 175 3.39 3.80 -7.49
C TYR A 175 2.72 5.17 -7.51
N ILE A 176 2.05 5.53 -6.42
CA ILE A 176 1.33 6.80 -6.31
C ILE A 176 1.73 7.43 -4.98
N THR A 177 2.30 8.63 -5.03
CA THR A 177 2.54 9.43 -3.82
C THR A 177 1.27 10.14 -3.40
N VAL A 178 1.03 10.26 -2.09
CA VAL A 178 -0.08 11.02 -1.51
C VAL A 178 0.40 11.81 -0.30
N THR A 179 -0.16 13.01 -0.13
CA THR A 179 0.22 13.97 0.90
C THR A 179 -0.65 13.85 2.15
N ASN A 180 -0.21 14.48 3.23
CA ASN A 180 -0.93 14.62 4.51
C ASN A 180 -1.44 16.05 4.75
N GLU A 181 -1.40 16.91 3.73
CA GLU A 181 -1.83 18.31 3.78
C GLU A 181 -3.21 18.47 3.10
N ASN A 182 -4.12 19.23 3.72
CA ASN A 182 -5.50 19.45 3.26
C ASN A 182 -5.67 20.80 2.55
#